data_AF-A0AAN5CWW0-F1
#
_entry.id   AF-A0AAN5CWW0-F1
#
_cell.length_a   1.000
_cell.length_b   1.000
_cell.length_c   1.000
_cell.angle_alpha   90.00
_cell.angle_beta   90.00
_cell.angle_gamma   90.00
#
_symmetry.space_group_name_H-M   'P 1'
#
loop_
_entity.id
_entity.type
_entity.pdbx_description
1 polymer ?
#
loop_
_entity_poly.entity_id
_entity_poly.type
_entity_poly.pdbx_seq_one_letter_code
_entity_poly.pdbx_strand_id
1 'polypeptide(L)'
;KDFTKLFRTREMMAWFPQSKADVSLYFWPGSDLLNSLPPLQALHIFDSKTDYDDSNWPWQIDSNLFFALLDKHTCLNLNNAAISSDDLERIVEIISAERREKYIQILVKKSIVADWLKSHSIFERYKKGDRHGKYEIVSENGQRTNMGLRFNNAASRPCLVQVCGDAWEAGNMHITMEKVEKCYNNDYNVSI
;
A
#
# COMPACT_ATOMS: atom_id res chain seq x y z
N LYS A 1 25.10 -8.00 1.55
CA LYS A 1 23.70 -7.91 2.06
C LYS A 1 23.70 -8.55 3.44
N ASP A 2 23.28 -7.82 4.48
CA ASP A 2 23.27 -8.33 5.85
C ASP A 2 21.89 -8.89 6.20
N PHE A 3 21.80 -10.22 6.30
CA PHE A 3 20.57 -10.93 6.67
C PHE A 3 20.44 -11.15 8.19
N THR A 4 21.41 -10.68 8.99
CA THR A 4 21.48 -10.93 10.44
C THR A 4 20.23 -10.44 11.17
N LYS A 5 19.68 -9.29 10.77
CA LYS A 5 18.42 -8.77 11.34
C LYS A 5 17.23 -9.69 11.09
N LEU A 6 17.13 -10.24 9.88
CA LEU A 6 16.07 -11.16 9.45
C LEU A 6 16.10 -12.46 10.25
N PHE A 7 17.28 -13.08 10.36
CA PHE A 7 17.45 -14.32 11.12
C PHE A 7 17.19 -14.10 12.61
N ARG A 8 17.71 -13.00 13.20
CA ARG A 8 17.45 -12.66 14.60
C ARG A 8 15.97 -12.40 14.87
N THR A 9 15.26 -11.71 13.99
CA THR A 9 13.80 -11.53 14.15
C THR A 9 13.08 -12.87 14.07
N ARG A 10 13.45 -13.73 13.12
CA ARG A 10 12.83 -15.07 12.99
C ARG A 10 13.08 -15.93 14.24
N GLU A 11 14.30 -15.93 14.76
CA GLU A 11 14.64 -16.61 16.02
C GLU A 11 13.87 -16.00 17.19
N MET A 12 13.90 -14.68 17.36
CA MET A 12 13.17 -14.02 18.45
C MET A 12 11.69 -14.36 18.45
N MET A 13 11.04 -14.40 17.29
CA MET A 13 9.63 -14.76 17.18
C MET A 13 9.36 -16.26 17.34
N ALA A 14 10.31 -17.13 17.00
CA ALA A 14 10.20 -18.55 17.30
C ALA A 14 10.23 -18.81 18.82
N TRP A 15 11.03 -18.03 19.56
CA TRP A 15 11.15 -18.12 21.01
C TRP A 15 10.05 -17.34 21.76
N PHE A 16 9.52 -16.27 21.15
CA PHE A 16 8.50 -15.39 21.71
C PHE A 16 7.40 -15.12 20.68
N PRO A 17 6.49 -16.08 20.42
CA PRO A 17 5.50 -15.99 19.34
C PRO A 17 4.45 -14.88 19.53
N GLN A 18 4.33 -14.32 20.73
CA GLN A 18 3.48 -13.16 21.01
C GLN A 18 4.17 -11.81 20.77
N SER A 19 5.49 -11.80 20.57
CA SER A 19 6.24 -10.58 20.33
C SER A 19 5.83 -9.96 19.01
N LYS A 20 5.41 -8.70 19.06
CA LYS A 20 5.22 -7.90 17.86
C LYS A 20 6.60 -7.49 17.33
N ALA A 21 6.86 -7.78 16.07
CA ALA A 21 8.11 -7.43 15.43
C ALA A 21 7.86 -6.63 14.17
N ASP A 22 8.72 -5.63 13.98
CA ASP A 22 8.79 -4.78 12.81
C ASP A 22 10.11 -5.08 12.09
N VAL A 23 10.03 -5.29 10.78
CA VAL A 23 11.20 -5.59 9.96
C VAL A 23 11.26 -4.61 8.80
N SER A 24 12.38 -3.89 8.69
CA SER A 24 12.67 -3.02 7.56
C SER A 24 13.89 -3.53 6.79
N LEU A 25 13.69 -3.80 5.51
CA LEU A 25 14.70 -4.31 4.58
C LEU A 25 14.95 -3.26 3.50
N TYR A 26 16.22 -2.99 3.23
CA TYR A 26 16.66 -2.07 2.17
C TYR A 26 17.20 -2.83 0.96
N PHE A 27 16.72 -4.05 0.74
CA PHE A 27 17.12 -4.95 -0.33
C PHE A 27 16.07 -6.05 -0.53
N TRP A 28 16.07 -6.67 -1.72
CA TRP A 28 15.30 -7.89 -1.98
C TRP A 28 15.93 -9.13 -1.32
N PRO A 29 15.24 -9.78 -0.35
CA PRO A 29 15.75 -10.97 0.32
C PRO A 29 15.45 -12.29 -0.42
N GLY A 30 14.62 -12.27 -1.47
CA GLY A 30 14.13 -13.46 -2.16
C GLY A 30 12.81 -13.98 -1.60
N SER A 31 12.01 -14.62 -2.47
CA SER A 31 10.64 -15.08 -2.15
C SER A 31 10.58 -16.10 -1.02
N ASP A 32 11.50 -17.08 -1.01
CA ASP A 32 11.52 -18.15 0.00
C ASP A 32 11.69 -17.59 1.42
N LEU A 33 12.58 -16.60 1.58
CA LEU A 33 12.82 -16.00 2.88
C LEU A 33 11.59 -15.22 3.37
N LEU A 34 10.95 -14.44 2.48
CA LEU A 34 9.72 -13.71 2.79
C LEU A 34 8.57 -14.64 3.17
N ASN A 35 8.40 -15.75 2.44
CA ASN A 35 7.41 -16.76 2.77
C ASN A 35 7.68 -17.41 4.14
N SER A 36 8.95 -17.56 4.52
CA SER A 36 9.34 -18.15 5.81
C SER A 36 9.20 -17.23 7.02
N LEU A 37 8.99 -15.92 6.81
CA LEU A 37 8.80 -14.98 7.92
C LEU A 37 7.55 -15.36 8.72
N PRO A 38 7.51 -15.29 10.05
CA PRO A 38 6.25 -15.36 10.78
C PRO A 38 5.40 -14.10 10.50
N PRO A 39 4.10 -14.08 10.85
CA PRO A 39 3.30 -12.86 10.80
C PRO A 39 3.95 -11.74 11.62
N LEU A 40 4.24 -10.63 10.95
CA LEU A 40 4.86 -9.42 11.52
C LEU A 40 3.80 -8.34 11.79
N GLN A 41 4.08 -7.47 12.74
CA GLN A 41 3.27 -6.25 12.93
C GLN A 41 3.48 -5.32 11.74
N ALA A 42 4.74 -5.06 11.37
CA ALA A 42 5.09 -4.32 10.17
C ALA A 42 6.21 -4.97 9.37
N LEU A 43 6.02 -5.05 8.05
CA LEU A 43 7.06 -5.45 7.10
C LEU A 43 7.26 -4.32 6.10
N HIS A 44 8.49 -3.80 6.06
CA HIS A 44 8.90 -2.78 5.11
C HIS A 44 10.01 -3.32 4.21
N ILE A 45 9.83 -3.21 2.89
CA ILE A 45 10.84 -3.58 1.90
C ILE A 45 11.00 -2.40 0.95
N PHE A 46 12.13 -1.72 1.08
CA PHE A 46 12.55 -0.60 0.26
C PHE A 46 13.81 -0.96 -0.52
N ASP A 47 14.04 -0.33 -1.65
CA ASP A 47 15.33 -0.32 -2.32
C ASP A 47 15.48 1.05 -2.97
N SER A 48 16.53 1.77 -2.58
CA SER A 48 16.78 3.13 -3.05
C SER A 48 16.95 3.21 -4.57
N LYS A 49 17.21 2.08 -5.25
CA LYS A 49 17.23 2.00 -6.72
C LYS A 49 15.86 2.05 -7.36
N THR A 50 14.80 1.75 -6.61
CA THR A 50 13.41 1.66 -7.09
C THR A 50 12.65 2.97 -6.94
N ASP A 51 13.19 3.93 -6.19
CA ASP A 51 12.51 5.19 -5.87
C ASP A 51 12.57 6.23 -7.02
N TYR A 52 13.42 6.05 -8.05
CA TYR A 52 13.75 7.14 -8.99
C TYR A 52 13.56 6.86 -10.48
N ASP A 53 13.37 5.61 -10.93
CA ASP A 53 13.30 5.30 -12.38
C ASP A 53 12.27 4.20 -12.69
N ASP A 54 11.34 4.53 -13.61
CA ASP A 54 10.27 3.68 -14.13
C ASP A 54 10.77 2.48 -14.97
N SER A 55 12.02 2.55 -15.44
CA SER A 55 12.50 1.70 -16.53
C SER A 55 13.36 0.51 -16.10
N ASN A 56 13.86 0.46 -14.85
CA ASN A 56 14.83 -0.58 -14.49
C ASN A 56 14.79 -0.99 -13.01
N TRP A 57 13.66 -1.60 -12.63
CA TRP A 57 13.51 -2.21 -11.32
C TRP A 57 14.33 -3.52 -11.28
N PRO A 58 15.37 -3.65 -10.43
CA PRO A 58 16.30 -4.79 -10.48
C PRO A 58 15.69 -6.11 -10.02
N TRP A 59 14.47 -6.07 -9.48
CA TRP A 59 13.64 -7.18 -9.02
C TRP A 59 12.20 -6.70 -9.03
N GLN A 60 11.21 -7.58 -8.88
CA GLN A 60 9.82 -7.18 -8.70
C GLN A 60 9.11 -8.26 -7.89
N ILE A 61 8.29 -7.85 -6.92
CA ILE A 61 7.47 -8.79 -6.13
C ILE A 61 6.29 -9.19 -7.01
N ASP A 62 6.20 -10.45 -7.40
CA ASP A 62 5.06 -10.92 -8.18
C ASP A 62 3.75 -10.78 -7.39
N SER A 63 2.63 -10.65 -8.12
CA SER A 63 1.30 -10.44 -7.53
C SER A 63 0.92 -11.54 -6.51
N ASN A 64 1.27 -12.80 -6.77
CA ASN A 64 0.92 -13.90 -5.87
C ASN A 64 1.64 -13.78 -4.52
N LEU A 65 2.95 -13.54 -4.55
CA LEU A 65 3.73 -13.30 -3.34
C LEU A 65 3.25 -12.03 -2.62
N PHE A 66 2.96 -10.97 -3.35
CA PHE A 66 2.40 -9.75 -2.79
C PHE A 66 1.12 -10.02 -2.00
N PHE A 67 0.15 -10.74 -2.58
CA PHE A 67 -1.10 -11.08 -1.88
C PHE A 67 -0.89 -12.03 -0.71
N ALA A 68 0.08 -12.95 -0.79
CA ALA A 68 0.44 -13.81 0.34
C ALA A 68 1.00 -12.99 1.51
N LEU A 69 1.82 -11.97 1.23
CA LEU A 69 2.32 -11.05 2.25
C LEU A 69 1.20 -10.16 2.80
N LEU A 70 0.32 -9.67 1.93
CA LEU A 70 -0.83 -8.86 2.34
C LEU A 70 -1.76 -9.63 3.27
N ASP A 71 -2.06 -10.90 3.00
CA ASP A 71 -2.91 -11.72 3.86
C ASP A 71 -2.27 -11.93 5.26
N LYS A 72 -0.96 -12.11 5.27
CA LYS A 72 -0.18 -12.49 6.45
C LYS A 72 0.15 -11.34 7.39
N HIS A 73 0.40 -10.13 6.87
CA HIS A 73 0.91 -8.99 7.62
C HIS A 73 -0.15 -7.90 7.82
N THR A 74 -0.12 -7.23 8.98
CA THR A 74 -1.06 -6.13 9.29
C THR A 74 -0.62 -4.79 8.70
N CYS A 75 0.68 -4.52 8.71
CA CYS A 75 1.27 -3.33 8.08
C CYS A 75 2.29 -3.80 7.04
N LEU A 76 2.08 -3.42 5.79
CA LEU A 76 2.91 -3.82 4.67
C LEU A 76 3.33 -2.59 3.87
N ASN A 77 4.63 -2.36 3.77
CA ASN A 77 5.19 -1.28 2.97
C ASN A 77 6.15 -1.86 1.95
N LEU A 78 5.76 -1.86 0.68
CA LEU A 78 6.53 -2.50 -0.38
C LEU A 78 6.79 -1.51 -1.49
N ASN A 79 8.06 -1.25 -1.73
CA ASN A 79 8.47 -0.76 -3.02
C ASN A 79 8.42 -1.93 -3.99
N ASN A 80 7.96 -1.67 -5.21
CA ASN A 80 8.24 -2.54 -6.34
C ASN A 80 7.46 -3.87 -6.41
N ALA A 81 6.12 -3.77 -6.42
CA ALA A 81 5.22 -4.89 -6.67
C ALA A 81 4.70 -4.91 -8.13
N ALA A 82 4.57 -6.10 -8.72
CA ALA A 82 3.93 -6.36 -10.00
C ALA A 82 2.42 -6.44 -9.81
N ILE A 83 1.77 -5.29 -9.74
CA ILE A 83 0.32 -5.20 -9.58
C ILE A 83 -0.32 -4.53 -10.79
N SER A 84 -1.53 -4.95 -11.13
CA SER A 84 -2.38 -4.36 -12.17
C SER A 84 -3.43 -3.42 -11.56
N SER A 85 -4.25 -2.78 -12.42
CA SER A 85 -5.39 -1.96 -11.98
C SER A 85 -6.43 -2.81 -11.25
N ASP A 86 -6.63 -4.05 -11.69
CA ASP A 86 -7.58 -4.98 -11.06
C ASP A 86 -7.05 -5.45 -9.69
N ASP A 87 -5.74 -5.57 -9.54
CA ASP A 87 -5.13 -5.86 -8.25
C ASP A 87 -5.34 -4.72 -7.25
N LEU A 88 -5.34 -3.45 -7.69
CA LEU A 88 -5.65 -2.31 -6.81
C LEU A 88 -7.06 -2.42 -6.25
N GLU A 89 -8.05 -2.76 -7.07
CA GLU A 89 -9.42 -3.00 -6.62
C GLU A 89 -9.46 -4.13 -5.59
N ARG A 90 -8.81 -5.25 -5.91
CA ARG A 90 -8.74 -6.42 -5.02
C ARG A 90 -8.08 -6.09 -3.68
N ILE A 91 -7.05 -5.25 -3.65
CA ILE A 91 -6.41 -4.80 -2.41
C ILE A 91 -7.40 -3.99 -1.57
N VAL A 92 -8.11 -3.03 -2.17
CA VAL A 92 -9.15 -2.23 -1.50
C VAL A 92 -10.22 -3.13 -0.88
N GLU A 93 -10.69 -4.13 -1.63
CA GLU A 93 -11.67 -5.09 -1.15
C GLU A 93 -11.16 -5.90 0.05
N ILE A 94 -9.93 -6.44 -0.02
CA ILE A 94 -9.28 -7.19 1.07
C ILE A 94 -9.18 -6.33 2.33
N ILE A 95 -8.69 -5.09 2.21
CA ILE A 95 -8.53 -4.17 3.36
C ILE A 95 -9.89 -3.78 3.93
N SER A 96 -10.86 -3.51 3.07
CA SER A 96 -12.24 -3.19 3.50
C SER A 96 -12.87 -4.36 4.25
N ALA A 97 -12.56 -5.61 3.90
CA ALA A 97 -13.14 -6.82 4.49
C ALA A 97 -12.41 -7.31 5.76
N GLU A 98 -11.15 -6.94 5.96
CA GLU A 98 -10.35 -7.36 7.12
C GLU A 98 -11.03 -6.96 8.45
N ARG A 99 -10.95 -7.79 9.48
CA ARG A 99 -11.56 -7.45 10.78
C ARG A 99 -10.65 -6.60 11.65
N ARG A 100 -9.35 -6.78 11.49
CA ARG A 100 -8.28 -6.06 12.20
C ARG A 100 -7.91 -4.77 11.47
N GLU A 101 -7.13 -3.93 12.14
CA GLU A 101 -6.44 -2.83 11.46
C GLU A 101 -5.51 -3.41 10.39
N LYS A 102 -5.53 -2.79 9.22
CA LYS A 102 -4.69 -3.18 8.09
C LYS A 102 -4.25 -1.94 7.33
N TYR A 103 -2.97 -1.87 7.09
CA TYR A 103 -2.30 -0.76 6.44
C TYR A 103 -1.41 -1.30 5.34
N ILE A 104 -1.51 -0.71 4.15
CA ILE A 104 -0.59 -0.96 3.06
C ILE A 104 -0.08 0.35 2.49
N GLN A 105 1.21 0.38 2.17
CA GLN A 105 1.80 1.38 1.30
C GLN A 105 2.55 0.68 0.18
N ILE A 106 2.29 1.09 -1.05
CA ILE A 106 2.89 0.50 -2.25
C ILE A 106 3.31 1.59 -3.22
N LEU A 107 4.45 1.38 -3.87
CA LEU A 107 4.87 2.16 -5.02
C LEU A 107 4.33 1.51 -6.30
N VAL A 108 3.53 2.24 -7.06
CA VAL A 108 2.79 1.75 -8.22
C VAL A 108 3.03 2.67 -9.41
N LYS A 109 3.15 2.10 -10.60
CA LYS A 109 3.25 2.89 -11.83
C LYS A 109 2.00 3.74 -11.99
N LYS A 110 2.20 5.01 -12.33
CA LYS A 110 1.08 5.94 -12.53
C LYS A 110 0.05 5.46 -13.54
N SER A 111 0.46 4.82 -14.63
CA SER A 111 -0.48 4.31 -15.65
C SER A 111 -1.52 3.36 -15.03
N ILE A 112 -1.09 2.54 -14.09
CA ILE A 112 -1.93 1.55 -13.38
C ILE A 112 -2.93 2.26 -12.47
N VAL A 113 -2.48 3.30 -11.76
CA VAL A 113 -3.35 4.14 -10.93
C VAL A 113 -4.38 4.89 -11.79
N ALA A 114 -3.94 5.48 -12.90
CA ALA A 114 -4.81 6.21 -13.81
C ALA A 114 -5.86 5.28 -14.45
N ASP A 115 -5.48 4.07 -14.85
CA ASP A 115 -6.40 3.08 -15.41
C ASP A 115 -7.43 2.61 -14.37
N TRP A 116 -7.00 2.39 -13.13
CA TRP A 116 -7.91 2.09 -12.01
C TRP A 116 -8.88 3.24 -11.72
N LEU A 117 -8.42 4.49 -11.61
CA LEU A 117 -9.32 5.63 -11.37
C LEU A 117 -10.32 5.81 -12.53
N LYS A 118 -9.88 5.67 -13.78
CA LYS A 118 -10.74 5.77 -14.96
C LYS A 118 -11.79 4.66 -15.02
N SER A 119 -11.48 3.43 -14.59
CA SER A 119 -12.45 2.33 -14.57
C SER A 119 -13.63 2.64 -13.64
N HIS A 120 -13.42 3.47 -12.61
CA HIS A 120 -14.45 3.98 -11.72
C HIS A 120 -15.01 5.36 -12.10
N SER A 121 -14.66 5.86 -13.29
CA SER A 121 -15.04 7.19 -13.77
C SER A 121 -14.65 8.30 -12.79
N ILE A 122 -13.44 8.21 -12.21
CA ILE A 122 -12.82 9.23 -11.35
C ILE A 122 -11.74 9.96 -12.16
N PHE A 123 -11.84 11.29 -12.23
CA PHE A 123 -10.98 12.18 -13.00
C PHE A 123 -10.55 13.38 -12.16
N GLU A 124 -9.48 14.06 -12.58
CA GLU A 124 -8.87 15.22 -11.89
C GLU A 124 -9.83 16.36 -11.53
N ARG A 125 -10.88 16.55 -12.33
CA ARG A 125 -11.85 17.65 -12.17
C ARG A 125 -12.78 17.50 -10.97
N TYR A 126 -12.80 16.33 -10.33
CA TYR A 126 -13.75 16.04 -9.25
C TYR A 126 -13.26 16.56 -7.91
N LYS A 127 -14.23 16.95 -7.08
CA LYS A 127 -14.01 17.70 -5.85
C LYS A 127 -14.35 16.87 -4.62
N LYS A 128 -13.88 17.33 -3.47
CA LYS A 128 -14.26 16.73 -2.19
C LYS A 128 -15.78 16.66 -2.06
N GLY A 129 -16.30 15.47 -1.73
CA GLY A 129 -17.72 15.17 -1.61
C GLY A 129 -18.33 14.48 -2.84
N ASP A 130 -17.65 14.50 -4.00
CA ASP A 130 -18.12 13.79 -5.19
C ASP A 130 -18.14 12.27 -4.96
N ARG A 131 -19.16 11.60 -5.50
CA ARG A 131 -19.40 10.16 -5.32
C ARG A 131 -19.45 9.42 -6.65
N HIS A 132 -18.69 8.35 -6.75
CA HIS A 132 -18.54 7.53 -7.95
C HIS A 132 -18.62 6.05 -7.57
N GLY A 133 -19.82 5.48 -7.69
CA GLY A 133 -20.08 4.10 -7.26
C GLY A 133 -19.84 3.92 -5.76
N LYS A 134 -18.87 3.08 -5.40
CA LYS A 134 -18.47 2.82 -4.01
C LYS A 134 -17.49 3.87 -3.46
N TYR A 135 -16.99 4.78 -4.29
CA TYR A 135 -15.97 5.77 -3.91
C TYR A 135 -16.58 7.13 -3.61
N GLU A 136 -16.07 7.78 -2.56
CA GLU A 136 -16.31 9.18 -2.23
C GLU A 136 -14.96 9.91 -2.15
N ILE A 137 -14.86 11.07 -2.79
CA ILE A 137 -13.64 11.90 -2.72
C ILE A 137 -13.64 12.63 -1.39
N VAL A 138 -12.62 12.41 -0.56
CA VAL A 138 -12.55 12.96 0.80
C VAL A 138 -11.48 14.03 0.99
N SER A 139 -10.50 14.09 0.10
CA SER A 139 -9.54 15.19 0.03
C SER A 139 -9.09 15.44 -1.40
N GLU A 140 -8.99 16.73 -1.72
CA GLU A 140 -8.31 17.27 -2.90
C GLU A 140 -7.28 18.27 -2.36
N ASN A 141 -6.02 18.22 -2.79
CA ASN A 141 -5.06 19.27 -2.45
C ASN A 141 -4.70 20.03 -3.73
N GLY A 142 -5.13 21.28 -3.83
CA GLY A 142 -4.95 22.13 -5.02
C GLY A 142 -3.50 22.57 -5.31
N GLN A 143 -2.51 22.09 -4.56
CA GLN A 143 -1.09 22.42 -4.74
C GLN A 143 -0.13 21.21 -4.74
N ARG A 144 -0.59 20.04 -4.29
CA ARG A 144 0.15 18.77 -4.30
C ARG A 144 -0.85 17.68 -4.65
N THR A 145 -0.57 16.86 -5.65
CA THR A 145 -1.47 15.86 -6.23
C THR A 145 -1.71 14.66 -5.32
N ASN A 146 -2.25 14.95 -4.14
CA ASN A 146 -2.74 13.98 -3.19
C ASN A 146 -4.26 13.90 -3.35
N MET A 147 -4.76 12.74 -3.76
CA MET A 147 -6.19 12.44 -3.84
C MET A 147 -6.55 11.43 -2.76
N GLY A 148 -7.51 11.79 -1.90
CA GLY A 148 -8.09 10.89 -0.92
C GLY A 148 -9.42 10.34 -1.41
N LEU A 149 -9.55 9.02 -1.43
CA LEU A 149 -10.77 8.30 -1.73
C LEU A 149 -11.21 7.49 -0.52
N ARG A 150 -12.50 7.49 -0.24
CA ARG A 150 -13.13 6.59 0.72
C ARG A 150 -13.92 5.54 -0.04
N PHE A 151 -13.53 4.29 0.10
CA PHE A 151 -14.29 3.16 -0.39
C PHE A 151 -15.32 2.75 0.65
N ASN A 152 -16.59 2.86 0.30
CA ASN A 152 -17.73 2.52 1.13
C ASN A 152 -18.31 1.17 0.69
N ASN A 153 -18.20 0.17 1.55
CA ASN A 153 -18.85 -1.11 1.39
C ASN A 153 -19.94 -1.25 2.45
N ALA A 154 -21.18 -1.54 2.05
CA ALA A 154 -22.33 -1.61 2.96
C ALA A 154 -22.15 -2.65 4.09
N ALA A 155 -21.32 -3.67 3.86
CA ALA A 155 -21.10 -4.75 4.81
C ALA A 155 -19.87 -4.56 5.72
N SER A 156 -19.06 -3.51 5.53
CA SER A 156 -17.81 -3.36 6.25
C SER A 156 -17.42 -1.91 6.53
N ARG A 157 -16.38 -1.72 7.36
CA ARG A 157 -15.82 -0.39 7.62
C ARG A 157 -15.21 0.18 6.33
N PRO A 158 -15.26 1.51 6.14
CA PRO A 158 -14.68 2.13 4.96
C PRO A 158 -13.16 1.94 4.91
N CYS A 159 -12.64 1.76 3.70
CA CYS A 159 -11.21 1.80 3.41
C CYS A 159 -10.86 3.21 2.92
N LEU A 160 -9.85 3.84 3.52
CA LEU A 160 -9.29 5.07 2.99
C LEU A 160 -8.17 4.71 2.03
N VAL A 161 -8.18 5.32 0.85
CA VAL A 161 -7.13 5.21 -0.15
C VAL A 161 -6.59 6.62 -0.36
N GLN A 162 -5.29 6.78 -0.18
CA GLN A 162 -4.58 8.00 -0.46
C GLN A 162 -3.60 7.75 -1.60
N VAL A 163 -3.80 8.46 -2.70
CA VAL A 163 -2.90 8.46 -3.84
C VAL A 163 -2.00 9.69 -3.70
N CYS A 164 -0.69 9.48 -3.59
CA CYS A 164 0.33 10.51 -3.47
C CYS A 164 1.30 10.45 -4.65
N GLY A 165 1.62 11.61 -5.24
CA GLY A 165 2.62 11.74 -6.29
C GLY A 165 2.59 13.15 -6.88
N ASP A 166 3.62 13.55 -7.62
CA ASP A 166 3.56 14.76 -8.45
C ASP A 166 2.59 14.55 -9.60
N ALA A 167 2.14 15.65 -10.21
CA ALA A 167 0.90 15.71 -10.97
C ALA A 167 0.78 14.68 -12.10
N TRP A 168 -0.39 14.63 -12.73
CA TRP A 168 -0.76 13.71 -13.80
C TRP A 168 0.10 13.79 -15.09
N GLU A 169 1.39 14.09 -14.97
CA GLU A 169 2.53 13.92 -15.88
C GLU A 169 3.47 12.78 -15.37
N ALA A 170 4.39 12.26 -16.19
CA ALA A 170 5.00 10.92 -16.06
C ALA A 170 5.64 10.57 -14.68
N GLY A 171 5.70 9.28 -14.31
CA GLY A 171 6.41 8.78 -13.11
C GLY A 171 5.69 7.68 -12.31
N ASN A 172 6.19 7.39 -11.10
CA ASN A 172 5.58 6.47 -10.12
C ASN A 172 4.73 7.21 -9.09
N MET A 173 3.71 6.53 -8.55
CA MET A 173 2.82 7.04 -7.51
C MET A 173 2.86 6.14 -6.27
N HIS A 174 2.91 6.75 -5.10
CA HIS A 174 2.69 6.03 -3.85
C HIS A 174 1.19 5.93 -3.59
N ILE A 175 0.71 4.72 -3.36
CA ILE A 175 -0.65 4.51 -2.86
C ILE A 175 -0.55 3.98 -1.45
N THR A 176 -1.22 4.67 -0.54
CA THR A 176 -1.48 4.22 0.81
C THR A 176 -2.93 3.79 0.92
N MET A 177 -3.20 2.62 1.46
CA MET A 177 -4.55 2.19 1.78
C MET A 177 -4.62 1.71 3.21
N GLU A 178 -5.63 2.16 3.94
CA GLU A 178 -5.80 1.84 5.34
C GLU A 178 -7.26 1.56 5.68
N LYS A 179 -7.47 0.56 6.53
CA LYS A 179 -8.76 0.36 7.17
C LYS A 179 -8.87 1.31 8.35
N VAL A 180 -9.76 2.28 8.27
CA VAL A 180 -9.88 3.30 9.30
C VAL A 180 -10.84 2.84 10.42
N GLU A 181 -10.39 2.84 11.68
CA GLU A 181 -11.25 2.56 12.83
C GLU A 181 -12.23 3.70 13.17
N LYS A 182 -11.87 4.94 12.84
CA LYS A 182 -12.66 6.16 13.06
C LYS A 182 -12.45 7.14 11.93
N CYS A 183 -13.52 7.68 11.35
CA CYS A 183 -13.45 8.83 10.44
C CYS A 183 -12.71 10.00 11.12
N TYR A 184 -11.39 10.07 10.97
CA TYR A 184 -10.63 11.26 11.34
C TYR A 184 -10.85 12.28 10.22
N ASN A 185 -11.72 13.25 10.51
CA ASN A 185 -11.43 14.62 10.11
C ASN A 185 -10.08 14.95 10.74
N ASN A 186 -9.01 14.99 9.97
CA ASN A 186 -7.88 15.88 10.23
C ASN A 186 -6.95 15.89 9.03
N ASP A 187 -6.53 17.09 8.70
CA ASP A 187 -5.56 17.44 7.68
C ASP A 187 -4.30 16.58 7.83
N TYR A 188 -4.09 15.66 6.88
CA TYR A 188 -2.81 14.99 6.71
C TYR A 188 -1.80 16.01 6.14
N ASN A 189 -1.23 16.82 7.03
CA ASN A 189 0.07 17.44 6.81
C ASN A 189 1.12 16.32 6.91
N VAL A 190 1.45 15.71 5.76
CA VAL A 190 2.69 14.95 5.62
C VAL A 190 3.80 15.97 5.42
N SER A 191 4.48 16.32 6.52
CA SER A 191 5.79 16.95 6.46
C SER A 191 6.77 15.92 5.90
N ILE A 192 7.44 16.32 4.81
CA ILE A 192 8.61 15.63 4.25
C ILE A 192 9.78 15.82 5.22
#